data_AF-A0A528X335-F1
#
_entry.id   AF-A0A528X335-F1
#
_cell.length_a   1.000
_cell.length_b   1.000
_cell.length_c   1.000
_cell.angle_alpha   90.00
_cell.angle_beta   90.00
_cell.angle_gamma   90.00
#
_symmetry.space_group_name_H-M   'P 1'
#
loop_
_entity.id
_entity.type
_entity.pdbx_description
1 polymer ?
#
loop_
_entity_poly.entity_id
_entity_poly.type
_entity_poly.pdbx_seq_one_letter_code
_entity_poly.pdbx_strand_id
1 'polypeptide(L)'
;FMTALFGTGLICLALIAAAVMGWSQPGSFWLLAGAVIYLIGNPIVTMVFNVPLNDALAAVDPASANGATVWTNYLSEWVMWNHVRTITAIVAMACFIMALI
;
A
#
# COMPACT_ATOMS: atom_id res chain seq x y z
N PHE A 1 -6.44 12.12 -0.96
CA PHE A 1 -5.70 10.97 -0.42
C PHE A 1 -6.25 9.63 -0.93
N MET A 2 -7.49 9.24 -0.63
CA MET A 2 -8.04 7.94 -1.06
C MET A 2 -8.06 7.73 -2.58
N THR A 3 -8.35 8.77 -3.35
CA THR A 3 -8.25 8.73 -4.83
C THR A 3 -6.83 8.40 -5.30
N ALA A 4 -5.80 8.96 -4.66
CA ALA A 4 -4.42 8.66 -5.04
C ALA A 4 -4.04 7.22 -4.68
N LEU A 5 -4.51 6.70 -3.54
CA LEU A 5 -4.23 5.33 -3.11
C LEU A 5 -4.96 4.29 -3.96
N PHE A 6 -6.30 4.36 -4.01
CA PHE A 6 -7.11 3.37 -4.71
C PHE A 6 -7.14 3.61 -6.23
N GLY A 7 -7.11 4.87 -6.68
CA GLY A 7 -7.04 5.20 -8.11
C GLY A 7 -5.73 4.71 -8.74
N THR A 8 -4.59 4.89 -8.07
CA THR A 8 -3.33 4.30 -8.54
C THR A 8 -3.39 2.77 -8.49
N GLY A 9 -4.06 2.17 -7.50
CA GLY A 9 -4.32 0.73 -7.47
C GLY A 9 -5.11 0.24 -8.68
N LEU A 10 -6.16 0.96 -9.09
CA LEU A 10 -6.94 0.65 -10.30
C LEU A 10 -6.08 0.79 -11.57
N ILE A 11 -5.22 1.82 -11.65
CA ILE A 11 -4.26 1.95 -12.74
C ILE A 11 -3.31 0.76 -12.75
N CYS A 12 -2.81 0.31 -11.60
CA CYS A 12 -1.95 -0.87 -11.51
C CYS A 12 -2.64 -2.14 -12.02
N LEU A 13 -3.94 -2.34 -11.78
CA LEU A 13 -4.68 -3.46 -12.37
C LEU A 13 -4.68 -3.40 -13.90
N ALA A 14 -4.88 -2.21 -14.49
CA ALA A 14 -4.80 -2.02 -15.93
C ALA A 14 -3.38 -2.28 -16.46
N LEU A 15 -2.35 -1.84 -15.74
CA LEU A 15 -0.94 -2.08 -16.10
C LEU A 15 -0.56 -3.56 -16.03
N ILE A 16 -1.08 -4.32 -15.06
CA ILE A 16 -0.91 -5.78 -15.00
C ILE A 16 -1.48 -6.42 -16.26
N ALA A 17 -2.71 -6.07 -16.63
CA ALA A 17 -3.34 -6.60 -17.84
C ALA A 17 -2.53 -6.24 -19.09
N ALA A 18 -2.09 -4.98 -19.21
CA ALA A 18 -1.26 -4.52 -20.32
C ALA A 18 0.09 -5.26 -20.41
N ALA A 19 0.77 -5.46 -19.28
CA ALA A 19 2.04 -6.18 -19.22
C ALA A 19 1.89 -7.65 -19.64
N VAL A 20 0.81 -8.31 -19.24
CA VAL A 20 0.53 -9.71 -19.61
C VAL A 20 0.17 -9.84 -21.08
N MET A 21 -0.68 -8.96 -21.61
CA MET A 21 -1.04 -8.95 -23.04
C MET A 21 0.13 -8.59 -23.95
N GLY A 22 1.02 -7.72 -23.47
CA GLY A 22 2.18 -7.21 -24.20
C GLY A 22 3.51 -7.81 -23.78
N TRP A 23 3.55 -9.03 -23.24
CA TRP A 23 4.73 -9.58 -22.54
C TRP A 23 6.06 -9.52 -23.31
N SER A 24 6.02 -9.57 -24.64
CA SER A 24 7.20 -9.45 -25.50
C SER A 24 7.81 -8.05 -25.57
N GLN A 25 7.13 -7.03 -25.04
CA GLN A 25 7.62 -5.65 -25.05
C GLN A 25 8.74 -5.47 -24.00
N PRO A 26 9.80 -4.71 -24.32
CA PRO A 26 10.79 -4.30 -23.34
C PRO A 26 10.13 -3.67 -22.11
N GLY A 27 10.65 -3.97 -20.91
CA GLY A 27 10.14 -3.41 -19.66
C GLY A 27 8.88 -4.08 -19.08
N SER A 28 8.24 -5.03 -19.79
CA SER A 28 7.00 -5.70 -19.33
C SER A 28 7.13 -6.33 -17.93
N PHE A 29 8.29 -6.93 -17.64
CA PHE A 29 8.58 -7.47 -16.31
C PHE A 29 8.57 -6.39 -15.23
N TRP A 30 9.24 -5.26 -15.46
CA TRP A 30 9.31 -4.15 -14.50
C TRP A 30 7.94 -3.49 -14.31
N LEU A 31 7.16 -3.35 -15.39
CA LEU A 31 5.80 -2.83 -15.34
C LEU A 31 4.89 -3.71 -14.47
N LEU A 32 4.96 -5.04 -14.68
CA LEU A 32 4.21 -6.01 -13.89
C LEU A 32 4.65 -5.99 -12.41
N ALA A 33 5.96 -6.03 -12.16
CA ALA A 33 6.52 -6.03 -10.81
C ALA A 33 6.10 -4.78 -10.03
N GLY A 34 6.26 -3.58 -10.63
CA GLY A 34 5.86 -2.33 -9.98
C GLY A 34 4.37 -2.28 -9.67
N ALA A 35 3.53 -2.74 -10.60
CA ALA A 35 2.07 -2.76 -10.42
C ALA A 35 1.63 -3.72 -9.30
N VAL A 36 2.21 -4.93 -9.24
CA VAL A 36 1.92 -5.91 -8.18
C VAL A 36 2.41 -5.41 -6.82
N ILE A 37 3.63 -4.87 -6.76
CA ILE A 37 4.20 -4.33 -5.52
C ILE A 37 3.35 -3.18 -4.99
N TYR A 38 2.90 -2.26 -5.85
CA TYR A 38 2.02 -1.18 -5.44
C TYR A 38 0.69 -1.73 -4.90
N LEU A 39 0.02 -2.62 -5.63
CA LEU A 39 -1.27 -3.21 -5.25
C LEU A 39 -1.23 -3.90 -3.88
N ILE A 40 -0.19 -4.70 -3.65
CA ILE A 40 -0.04 -5.40 -2.37
C ILE A 40 0.38 -4.41 -1.28
N GLY A 41 1.42 -3.64 -1.53
CA GLY A 41 2.09 -2.82 -0.53
C GLY A 41 1.30 -1.59 -0.09
N ASN A 42 0.34 -1.10 -0.89
CA ASN A 42 -0.43 0.11 -0.58
C ASN A 42 -1.90 -0.19 -0.24
N PRO A 43 -2.81 -0.47 -1.21
CA PRO A 43 -4.22 -0.65 -0.90
C PRO A 43 -4.48 -1.91 -0.05
N ILE A 44 -3.82 -3.05 -0.32
CA ILE A 44 -4.03 -4.26 0.49
C ILE A 44 -3.48 -4.07 1.92
N VAL A 45 -2.26 -3.57 2.10
CA VAL A 45 -1.74 -3.26 3.45
C VAL A 45 -2.66 -2.29 4.20
N THR A 46 -3.20 -1.29 3.51
CA THR A 46 -4.14 -0.33 4.12
C THR A 46 -5.41 -1.04 4.60
N MET A 47 -6.03 -1.87 3.78
CA MET A 47 -7.29 -2.55 4.10
C MET A 47 -7.12 -3.64 5.17
N VAL A 48 -6.00 -4.36 5.16
CA VAL A 48 -5.78 -5.53 6.03
C VAL A 48 -5.17 -5.15 7.37
N PHE A 49 -4.37 -4.09 7.44
CA PHE A 49 -3.66 -3.72 8.68
C PHE A 49 -4.08 -2.34 9.19
N ASN A 50 -3.99 -1.29 8.37
CA ASN A 50 -4.26 0.06 8.85
C ASN A 50 -5.74 0.29 9.21
N VAL A 51 -6.68 -0.20 8.40
CA VAL A 51 -8.12 -0.03 8.67
C VAL A 51 -8.53 -0.75 9.97
N PRO A 52 -8.19 -2.03 10.20
CA PRO A 52 -8.49 -2.69 11.47
C PRO A 52 -7.87 -2.00 12.69
N LEU A 53 -6.64 -1.49 12.57
CA LEU A 53 -6.02 -0.71 13.63
C LEU A 53 -6.81 0.57 13.94
N ASN A 54 -7.26 1.28 12.91
CA ASN A 54 -8.06 2.49 13.07
C ASN A 54 -9.42 2.17 13.71
N ASP A 55 -10.08 1.09 13.28
CA ASP A 55 -11.38 0.68 13.81
C ASP A 55 -11.27 0.24 15.27
N ALA A 56 -10.21 -0.49 15.62
CA ALA A 56 -9.92 -0.89 16.99
C ALA A 56 -9.67 0.33 17.89
N LEU A 57 -8.91 1.33 17.42
CA LEU A 57 -8.68 2.56 18.16
C LEU A 57 -9.98 3.35 18.33
N ALA A 58 -10.82 3.43 17.30
CA ALA A 58 -12.09 4.15 17.33
C ALA A 58 -13.11 3.55 18.30
N ALA A 59 -13.00 2.24 18.61
CA ALA A 59 -13.86 1.55 19.57
C ALA A 59 -13.48 1.80 21.04
N VAL A 60 -12.36 2.46 21.31
CA VAL A 60 -11.85 2.69 22.68
C VAL A 60 -12.52 3.92 23.28
N ASP A 61 -12.99 3.81 24.52
CA ASP A 61 -13.48 4.97 25.30
C ASP A 61 -12.30 5.92 25.62
N PRO A 62 -12.33 7.18 25.14
CA PRO A 62 -11.29 8.16 25.45
C PRO A 62 -11.17 8.50 26.94
N ALA A 63 -12.23 8.27 27.74
CA ALA A 63 -12.23 8.50 29.18
C ALA A 63 -11.64 7.32 29.98
N SER A 64 -11.29 6.22 29.32
CA SER A 64 -10.72 5.05 29.98
C SER A 64 -9.30 5.32 30.48
N ALA A 65 -8.99 4.82 31.68
CA ALA A 65 -7.65 4.93 32.28
C ALA A 65 -6.55 4.21 31.47
N ASN A 66 -6.93 3.39 30.48
CA ASN A 66 -6.01 2.60 29.65
C ASN A 66 -5.69 3.25 28.28
N GLY A 67 -6.20 4.46 28.00
CA GLY A 67 -6.04 5.11 26.69
C GLY A 67 -4.58 5.28 26.23
N ALA A 68 -3.66 5.59 27.15
CA ALA A 68 -2.24 5.76 26.82
C ALA A 68 -1.57 4.46 26.35
N THR A 69 -1.89 3.33 26.98
CA THR A 69 -1.37 2.01 26.59
C THR A 69 -1.90 1.61 25.23
N VAL A 70 -3.20 1.78 24.99
CA VAL A 70 -3.83 1.45 23.69
C VAL A 70 -3.23 2.29 22.57
N TRP A 71 -3.07 3.60 22.80
CA TRP A 71 -2.44 4.50 21.85
C TRP A 71 -1.00 4.09 21.52
N THR A 72 -0.21 3.69 22.53
CA THR A 72 1.19 3.31 22.34
C THR A 72 1.33 2.09 21.43
N ASN A 73 0.48 1.07 21.64
CA ASN A 73 0.46 -0.14 20.81
C ASN A 73 -0.01 0.20 19.38
N TYR A 74 -1.13 0.92 19.26
CA TYR A 74 -1.65 1.38 17.98
C TYR A 74 -0.58 2.14 17.19
N LEU A 75 0.07 3.12 17.82
CA LEU A 75 1.04 3.98 17.14
C LEU A 75 2.24 3.19 16.63
N SER A 76 2.76 2.25 17.42
CA SER A 76 3.90 1.40 17.03
C SER A 76 3.55 0.56 15.79
N GLU A 77 2.43 -0.16 15.83
CA GLU A 77 2.00 -1.02 14.72
C GLU A 77 1.62 -0.20 13.48
N TRP A 78 0.91 0.90 13.68
CA TRP A 78 0.47 1.78 12.60
C TRP A 78 1.67 2.40 11.87
N VAL A 79 2.69 2.87 12.60
CA VAL A 79 3.92 3.43 12.00
C VAL A 79 4.67 2.36 11.22
N MET A 80 4.80 1.14 11.74
CA MET A 80 5.44 0.03 11.05
C MET A 80 4.77 -0.25 9.69
N TRP A 81 3.44 -0.37 9.66
CA TRP A 81 2.71 -0.59 8.41
C TRP A 81 2.79 0.60 7.44
N ASN A 82 2.94 1.83 7.93
CA ASN A 82 3.22 2.97 7.06
C ASN A 82 4.63 2.96 6.46
N HIS A 83 5.62 2.39 7.16
CA HIS A 83 6.95 2.17 6.57
C HIS A 83 6.87 1.17 5.42
N VAL A 84 6.11 0.07 5.59
CA VAL A 84 5.86 -0.90 4.51
C VAL A 84 5.24 -0.21 3.30
N ARG A 85 4.20 0.61 3.49
CA ARG A 85 3.55 1.36 2.41
C ARG A 85 4.50 2.32 1.70
N THR A 86 5.36 3.00 2.45
CA THR A 86 6.35 3.94 1.90
C THR A 86 7.41 3.20 1.06
N ILE A 87 8.01 2.15 1.61
CA ILE A 87 9.05 1.38 0.93
C ILE A 87 8.50 0.74 -0.34
N THR A 88 7.34 0.10 -0.27
CA THR A 88 6.71 -0.52 -1.44
C THR A 88 6.33 0.50 -2.52
N ALA A 89 5.90 1.71 -2.14
CA ALA A 89 5.65 2.78 -3.11
C ALA A 89 6.94 3.25 -3.81
N ILE A 90 8.04 3.39 -3.08
CA ILE A 90 9.36 3.75 -3.64
C ILE A 90 9.85 2.66 -4.60
N VAL A 91 9.74 1.39 -4.20
CA VAL A 91 10.15 0.25 -5.04
C VAL A 91 9.27 0.18 -6.30
N ALA A 92 7.95 0.34 -6.17
CA ALA A 92 7.05 0.37 -7.32
C ALA A 92 7.38 1.50 -8.29
N MET A 93 7.66 2.70 -7.76
CA MET A 93 8.12 3.85 -8.56
C MET A 93 9.41 3.53 -9.32
N ALA A 94 10.41 2.94 -8.65
CA ALA A 94 11.66 2.55 -9.30
C ALA A 94 11.41 1.53 -10.41
N CYS A 95 10.56 0.52 -10.18
CA CYS A 95 10.16 -0.44 -11.21
C CYS A 95 9.49 0.26 -12.41
N PHE A 96 8.58 1.20 -12.17
CA PHE A 96 7.94 1.95 -13.26
C PHE A 96 8.93 2.80 -14.06
N ILE A 97 9.94 3.39 -13.41
CA ILE A 97 11.02 4.10 -14.11
C ILE A 97 11.84 3.12 -14.95
N MET A 98 12.21 1.96 -14.40
CA MET A 98 12.96 0.93 -15.14
C MET A 98 12.17 0.33 -16.30
N ALA A 99 10.84 0.36 -16.27
CA ALA A 99 10.01 -0.07 -17.39
C ALA A 99 10.06 0.88 -18.60
N LEU A 100 10.58 2.10 -18.42
CA LEU A 100 10.70 3.12 -19.48
C LEU A 100 12.08 3.14 -20.17
N ILE A 101 13.05 2.37 -19.66
CA ILE A 101 14.43 2.29 -20.15
C ILE A 101 14.61 0.95 -20.87
#